data_AF-A0AAN0VCT2-F1
#
_entry.id   AF-A0AAN0VCT2-F1
#
_cell.length_a   1.000
_cell.length_b   1.000
_cell.length_c   1.000
_cell.angle_alpha   90.00
_cell.angle_beta   90.00
_cell.angle_gamma   90.00
#
_symmetry.space_group_name_H-M   'P 1'
#
loop_
_entity.id
_entity.type
_entity.pdbx_description
1 polymer ?
#
loop_
_entity_poly.entity_id
_entity_poly.type
_entity_poly.pdbx_seq_one_letter_code
_entity_poly.pdbx_strand_id
1 'polypeptide(L)'
;MDDQDYSPPGWVYREHAAAGGVAITETSGRRYPPVDWAAVGPARWFDCKLGKLSDVELARLIGIHPDRIRRRREQLGIPPWSVAQQIEPFKHLLGVLTDGAIASLCGVSPKSVTVYRESLGILPVLRPAPRKQVLPTGHPLRIYKPLFGYVSDQEIAKVAGVDLHLVQEVREALGFEPVSPLIEEATSIPTAD
;
A
#
# COMPACT_ATOMS: atom_id res chain seq x y z
N MET A 1 52.93 2.90 5.12
CA MET A 1 52.67 4.23 5.68
C MET A 1 51.71 4.02 6.84
N ASP A 2 52.32 3.55 7.91
CA ASP A 2 52.08 3.86 9.33
C ASP A 2 50.69 3.61 9.92
N ASP A 3 50.55 2.36 10.37
CA ASP A 3 49.91 2.02 11.65
C ASP A 3 50.64 2.70 12.81
N GLN A 4 49.98 3.60 13.54
CA GLN A 4 50.14 3.76 15.00
C GLN A 4 49.07 4.69 15.61
N ASP A 5 48.62 4.28 16.80
CA ASP A 5 47.85 5.01 17.82
C ASP A 5 46.33 5.14 17.66
N TYR A 6 45.62 4.00 17.76
CA TYR A 6 44.22 4.00 18.21
C TYR A 6 44.15 3.81 19.74
N SER A 7 44.05 4.92 20.47
CA SER A 7 43.56 4.95 21.85
C SER A 7 42.09 5.38 21.84
N PRO A 8 41.13 4.52 22.26
CA PRO A 8 39.74 4.92 22.33
C PRO A 8 39.56 6.03 23.39
N PRO A 9 38.88 7.16 23.08
CA PRO A 9 38.66 8.20 24.08
C PRO A 9 37.79 7.67 25.22
N GLY A 10 38.16 8.01 26.46
CA GLY A 10 37.53 7.54 27.69
C GLY A 10 36.14 8.10 27.95
N TRP A 11 35.12 7.49 27.35
CA TRP A 11 33.71 7.65 27.75
C TRP A 11 33.39 6.81 29.01
N VAL A 12 34.30 6.84 29.99
CA VAL A 12 34.03 6.31 31.33
C VAL A 12 33.00 7.23 31.97
N TYR A 13 31.84 6.64 32.25
CA TYR A 13 30.77 7.10 33.14
C TYR A 13 31.18 8.27 34.04
N ARG A 14 30.51 9.42 33.88
CA ARG A 14 30.38 10.42 34.94
C ARG A 14 28.94 10.91 35.02
N GLU A 15 28.34 10.67 36.18
CA GLU A 15 26.97 10.99 36.56
C GLU A 15 26.72 12.50 36.75
N HIS A 16 25.55 12.92 36.26
CA HIS A 16 24.63 14.00 36.64
C HIS A 16 25.09 15.41 37.08
N ALA A 17 24.59 16.43 36.35
CA ALA A 17 23.99 17.64 36.92
C ALA A 17 22.98 18.27 35.93
N ALA A 18 21.81 18.67 36.45
CA ALA A 18 20.67 19.21 35.70
C ALA A 18 20.73 20.73 35.50
N ALA A 19 20.21 21.23 34.36
CA ALA A 19 19.49 22.51 34.24
C ALA A 19 19.07 22.80 32.78
N GLY A 20 17.81 23.27 32.60
CA GLY A 20 17.42 24.16 31.50
C GLY A 20 16.91 23.46 30.23
N GLY A 21 15.63 23.65 29.91
CA GLY A 21 14.95 22.96 28.82
C GLY A 21 15.16 23.57 27.43
N VAL A 22 14.67 22.86 26.40
CA VAL A 22 13.92 23.33 25.22
C VAL A 22 13.47 22.07 24.44
N ALA A 23 12.27 22.14 23.87
CA ALA A 23 11.48 21.06 23.28
C ALA A 23 12.28 20.04 22.44
N ILE A 24 12.34 18.83 22.96
CA ILE A 24 12.83 17.62 22.31
C ILE A 24 11.67 16.98 21.56
N THR A 25 11.69 16.99 20.22
CA THR A 25 10.87 16.07 19.42
C THR A 25 11.49 14.68 19.54
N GLU A 26 11.28 14.05 20.70
CA GLU A 26 11.71 12.70 21.03
C GLU A 26 10.81 11.68 20.32
N THR A 27 11.30 11.08 19.24
CA THR A 27 10.73 9.82 18.71
C THR A 27 11.70 8.65 18.83
N SER A 28 12.96 8.92 19.18
CA SER A 28 13.94 7.89 19.52
C SER A 28 14.70 8.38 20.75
N GLY A 29 14.63 7.67 21.88
CA GLY A 29 15.24 8.05 23.17
C GLY A 29 16.78 8.18 23.21
N ARG A 30 17.43 8.48 22.07
CA ARG A 30 18.82 8.94 22.00
C ARG A 30 18.86 10.45 22.19
N ARG A 31 19.47 10.90 23.28
CA ARG A 31 19.93 12.28 23.43
C ARG A 31 21.12 12.49 22.50
N TYR A 32 20.94 13.31 21.46
CA TYR A 32 22.08 13.78 20.66
C TYR A 32 22.83 14.82 21.49
N PRO A 33 24.17 14.71 21.59
CA PRO A 33 24.95 15.76 22.25
C PRO A 33 24.77 17.08 21.51
N PRO A 34 24.91 18.22 22.20
CA PRO A 34 24.89 19.53 21.55
C PRO A 34 25.93 19.58 20.42
N VAL A 35 25.53 20.17 19.29
CA VAL A 35 26.34 20.23 18.07
C VAL A 35 27.62 21.02 18.31
N ASP A 36 28.77 20.36 18.19
CA ASP A 36 30.08 21.02 18.20
C ASP A 36 30.46 21.45 16.77
N TRP A 37 30.22 22.72 16.45
CA TRP A 37 30.52 23.30 15.14
C TRP A 37 32.02 23.25 14.79
N ALA A 38 32.93 23.21 15.78
CA ALA A 38 34.36 23.07 15.53
C ALA A 38 34.71 21.66 15.02
N ALA A 39 34.02 20.63 15.51
CA ALA A 39 34.20 19.24 15.09
C ALA A 39 33.51 18.88 13.75
N VAL A 40 32.45 19.61 13.37
CA VAL A 40 31.70 19.41 12.11
C VAL A 40 32.52 19.85 10.89
N GLY A 41 33.29 20.93 11.03
CA GLY A 41 34.04 21.55 9.93
C GLY A 41 33.15 22.23 8.88
N PRO A 42 33.67 22.50 7.66
CA PRO A 42 32.91 23.22 6.63
C PRO A 42 31.72 22.40 6.13
N ALA A 43 30.68 23.09 5.65
CA ALA A 43 29.50 22.48 5.05
C ALA A 43 29.90 21.64 3.82
N ARG A 44 29.29 20.45 3.69
CA ARG A 44 29.44 19.59 2.52
C ARG A 44 28.16 19.67 1.71
N TRP A 45 28.30 19.54 0.39
CA TRP A 45 27.19 19.65 -0.55
C TRP A 45 26.05 18.64 -0.27
N PHE A 46 26.35 17.51 0.37
CA PHE A 46 25.38 16.47 0.70
C PHE A 46 24.70 16.65 2.07
N ASP A 47 25.08 17.66 2.87
CA ASP A 47 24.51 17.86 4.21
C ASP A 47 23.00 18.10 4.18
N CYS A 48 22.51 18.72 3.10
CA CYS A 48 21.08 18.95 2.87
C CYS A 48 20.26 17.67 2.64
N LYS A 49 20.93 16.52 2.41
CA LYS A 49 20.32 15.20 2.21
C LYS A 49 20.35 14.33 3.47
N LEU A 50 21.09 14.72 4.51
CA LEU A 50 21.13 14.02 5.78
C LEU A 50 19.74 14.02 6.42
N GLY A 51 19.28 12.86 6.89
CA GLY A 51 17.94 12.67 7.45
C GLY A 51 16.80 12.57 6.42
N LYS A 52 17.06 12.84 5.13
CA LYS A 52 16.08 12.67 4.03
C LYS A 52 16.32 11.41 3.21
N LEU A 53 17.55 10.92 3.19
CA LEU A 53 17.96 9.65 2.58
C LEU A 53 18.63 8.79 3.62
N SER A 54 18.60 7.47 3.42
CA SER A 54 19.35 6.56 4.29
C SER A 54 20.85 6.81 4.17
N ASP A 55 21.59 6.66 5.27
CA ASP A 55 23.04 6.85 5.31
C ASP A 55 23.76 5.95 4.27
N VAL A 56 23.20 4.76 4.01
CA VAL A 56 23.72 3.78 3.03
C VAL A 56 23.46 4.20 1.59
N GLU A 57 22.26 4.69 1.26
CA GLU A 57 21.99 5.17 -0.10
C GLU A 57 22.78 6.43 -0.42
N LEU A 58 22.88 7.34 0.57
CA LEU A 58 23.68 8.55 0.42
C LEU A 58 25.17 8.20 0.26
N ALA A 59 25.67 7.18 0.97
CA ALA A 59 27.02 6.64 0.82
C ALA A 59 27.30 6.14 -0.59
N ARG A 60 26.39 5.35 -1.15
CA ARG A 60 26.49 4.82 -2.52
C ARG A 60 26.48 5.95 -3.55
N LEU A 61 25.64 6.97 -3.36
CA LEU A 61 25.55 8.10 -4.28
C LEU A 61 26.84 8.93 -4.31
N ILE A 62 27.49 9.09 -3.16
CA ILE A 62 28.70 9.93 -3.03
C ILE A 62 29.98 9.12 -3.30
N GLY A 63 29.95 7.80 -3.12
CA GLY A 63 31.14 6.93 -3.22
C GLY A 63 32.01 6.94 -1.96
N ILE A 64 31.41 7.09 -0.77
CA ILE A 64 32.12 7.13 0.52
C ILE A 64 31.56 6.06 1.45
N HIS A 65 32.35 5.61 2.43
CA HIS A 65 31.89 4.68 3.46
C HIS A 65 30.72 5.26 4.30
N PRO A 66 29.63 4.50 4.55
CA PRO A 66 28.44 4.98 5.27
C PRO A 66 28.73 5.52 6.67
N ASP A 67 29.75 5.01 7.37
CA ASP A 67 30.13 5.51 8.70
C ASP A 67 30.58 6.98 8.70
N ARG A 68 31.10 7.49 7.57
CA ARG A 68 31.47 8.91 7.47
C ARG A 68 30.23 9.81 7.40
N ILE A 69 29.17 9.32 6.75
CA ILE A 69 27.88 10.01 6.66
C ILE A 69 27.17 9.93 8.00
N ARG A 70 27.14 8.74 8.60
CA ARG A 70 26.59 8.53 9.95
C ARG A 70 27.25 9.45 10.98
N ARG A 71 28.59 9.48 11.05
CA ARG A 71 29.31 10.38 11.96
C ARG A 71 28.96 11.84 11.72
N ARG A 72 28.93 12.27 10.46
CA ARG A 72 28.59 13.65 10.11
C ARG A 72 27.13 14.00 10.48
N ARG A 73 26.21 13.07 10.26
CA ARG A 73 24.79 13.19 10.66
C ARG A 73 24.66 13.32 12.18
N GLU A 74 25.37 12.48 12.93
CA GLU A 74 25.40 12.49 14.40
C GLU A 74 26.03 13.78 14.95
N GLN A 75 27.12 14.27 14.36
CA GLN A 75 27.75 15.55 14.72
C GLN A 75 26.81 16.74 14.52
N LEU A 76 25.98 16.70 13.46
CA LEU A 76 24.95 17.70 13.18
C LEU A 76 23.67 17.51 14.00
N GLY A 77 23.60 16.48 14.86
CA GLY A 77 22.41 16.18 15.67
C GLY A 77 21.18 15.77 14.85
N ILE A 78 21.37 15.31 13.61
CA ILE A 78 20.27 14.96 12.71
C ILE A 78 19.84 13.50 12.98
N PRO A 79 18.55 13.22 13.17
CA PRO A 79 18.08 11.85 13.36
C PRO A 79 18.29 11.00 12.10
N PRO A 80 18.44 9.67 12.24
CA PRO A 80 18.53 8.78 11.08
C PRO A 80 17.21 8.85 10.29
N TRP A 81 17.32 8.66 8.98
CA TRP A 81 16.15 8.55 8.12
C TRP A 81 15.27 7.37 8.56
N SER A 82 13.98 7.62 8.70
CA SER A 82 12.97 6.60 8.97
C SER A 82 11.85 6.67 7.97
N VAL A 83 11.37 5.51 7.54
CA VAL A 83 10.22 5.39 6.64
C VAL A 83 8.97 6.00 7.28
N ALA A 84 8.83 5.92 8.60
CA ALA A 84 7.72 6.53 9.33
C ALA A 84 7.72 8.07 9.19
N GLN A 85 8.89 8.71 9.27
CA GLN A 85 9.02 10.17 9.10
C GLN A 85 8.63 10.61 7.69
N GLN A 86 8.90 9.78 6.69
CA GLN A 86 8.51 10.04 5.30
C GLN A 86 7.00 9.90 5.07
N ILE A 87 6.33 9.01 5.82
CA ILE A 87 4.89 8.75 5.71
C ILE A 87 4.07 9.75 6.56
N GLU A 88 4.63 10.24 7.68
CA GLU A 88 3.93 11.13 8.64
C GLU A 88 3.18 12.30 7.98
N PRO A 89 3.73 13.03 6.97
CA PRO A 89 3.01 14.13 6.31
C PRO A 89 1.69 13.69 5.64
N PHE A 90 1.61 12.42 5.23
CA PHE A 90 0.48 11.82 4.53
C PHE A 90 -0.45 11.02 5.46
N LYS A 91 -0.24 11.11 6.79
CA LYS A 91 -1.04 10.41 7.80
C LYS A 91 -2.55 10.65 7.65
N HIS A 92 -2.94 11.86 7.26
CA HIS A 92 -4.33 12.24 7.05
C HIS A 92 -5.02 11.47 5.90
N LEU A 93 -4.26 10.84 5.01
CA LEU A 93 -4.78 10.04 3.89
C LEU A 93 -4.95 8.55 4.25
N LEU A 94 -4.37 8.09 5.36
CA LEU A 94 -4.47 6.70 5.81
C LEU A 94 -5.92 6.37 6.18
N GLY A 95 -6.44 5.29 5.62
CA GLY A 95 -7.85 4.90 5.79
C GLY A 95 -8.82 5.61 4.83
N VAL A 96 -8.37 6.62 4.08
CA VAL A 96 -9.13 7.25 2.99
C VAL A 96 -8.63 6.72 1.64
N LEU A 97 -7.32 6.80 1.41
CA LEU A 97 -6.66 6.26 0.24
C LEU A 97 -6.08 4.89 0.55
N THR A 98 -5.87 4.09 -0.50
CA THR A 98 -5.16 2.83 -0.36
C THR A 98 -3.69 3.02 -0.06
N ASP A 99 -3.14 2.10 0.72
CA ASP A 99 -1.71 2.02 1.04
C ASP A 99 -0.83 2.13 -0.21
N GLY A 100 -1.22 1.51 -1.34
CA GLY A 100 -0.49 1.60 -2.61
C GLY A 100 -0.51 3.00 -3.28
N ALA A 101 -1.61 3.73 -3.12
CA ALA A 101 -1.70 5.11 -3.62
C ALA A 101 -0.83 6.05 -2.77
N ILE A 102 -0.89 5.89 -1.45
CA ILE A 102 -0.07 6.65 -0.49
C ILE A 102 1.41 6.33 -0.70
N ALA A 103 1.75 5.06 -0.90
CA ALA A 103 3.12 4.62 -1.20
C ALA A 103 3.69 5.31 -2.44
N SER A 104 2.87 5.46 -3.49
CA SER A 104 3.26 6.18 -4.72
C SER A 104 3.47 7.67 -4.48
N LEU A 105 2.69 8.29 -3.60
CA LEU A 105 2.85 9.71 -3.21
C LEU A 105 4.10 9.94 -2.34
N CYS A 106 4.35 9.06 -1.38
CA CYS A 106 5.47 9.15 -0.44
C CYS A 106 6.81 8.71 -1.06
N GLY A 107 6.77 7.93 -2.15
CA GLY A 107 7.94 7.28 -2.73
C GLY A 107 8.48 6.11 -1.88
N VAL A 108 7.61 5.42 -1.15
CA VAL A 108 7.98 4.28 -0.27
C VAL A 108 7.28 3.00 -0.72
N SER A 109 7.67 1.86 -0.13
CA SER A 109 6.99 0.60 -0.44
C SER A 109 5.56 0.56 0.15
N PRO A 110 4.58 -0.05 -0.53
CA PRO A 110 3.23 -0.25 0.01
C PRO A 110 3.24 -0.98 1.36
N LYS A 111 4.12 -1.96 1.52
CA LYS A 111 4.26 -2.73 2.75
C LYS A 111 4.68 -1.85 3.94
N SER A 112 5.54 -0.86 3.72
CA SER A 112 5.93 0.08 4.76
C SER A 112 4.76 0.97 5.21
N VAL A 113 3.90 1.40 4.27
CA VAL A 113 2.68 2.15 4.57
C VAL A 113 1.69 1.30 5.36
N THR A 114 1.53 0.03 4.99
CA THR A 114 0.70 -0.93 5.72
C THR A 114 1.16 -1.09 7.18
N VAL A 115 2.46 -1.30 7.41
CA VAL A 115 3.02 -1.41 8.77
C VAL A 115 2.81 -0.12 9.56
N TYR A 116 3.04 1.04 8.95
CA TYR A 116 2.83 2.33 9.61
C TYR A 116 1.35 2.56 9.93
N ARG A 117 0.43 2.25 9.01
CA ARG A 117 -1.03 2.29 9.22
C ARG A 117 -1.46 1.40 10.39
N GLU A 118 -0.96 0.18 10.43
CA GLU A 118 -1.25 -0.80 11.50
C GLU A 118 -0.70 -0.35 12.86
N SER A 119 0.47 0.29 12.89
CA SER A 119 1.03 0.87 14.12
C SER A 119 0.16 1.98 14.72
N LEU A 120 -0.63 2.65 13.88
CA LEU A 120 -1.61 3.67 14.29
C LEU A 120 -3.00 3.08 14.57
N GLY A 121 -3.20 1.77 14.42
CA GLY A 121 -4.49 1.11 14.62
C GLY A 121 -5.56 1.48 13.57
N ILE A 122 -5.17 2.05 12.43
CA ILE A 122 -6.10 2.48 11.39
C ILE A 122 -6.46 1.28 10.51
N LEU A 123 -7.75 1.05 10.25
CA LEU A 123 -8.19 -0.04 9.38
C LEU A 123 -7.87 0.23 7.90
N PRO A 124 -7.63 -0.80 7.09
CA PRO A 124 -7.44 -0.63 5.65
C PRO A 124 -8.74 -0.15 4.99
N VAL A 125 -8.61 0.54 3.86
CA VAL A 125 -9.76 0.89 3.01
C VAL A 125 -10.44 -0.40 2.54
N LEU A 126 -11.68 -0.62 2.97
CA LEU A 126 -12.49 -1.73 2.52
C LEU A 126 -12.80 -1.55 1.03
N ARG A 127 -12.32 -2.46 0.20
CA ARG A 127 -12.73 -2.56 -1.19
C ARG A 127 -13.56 -3.82 -1.37
N PRO A 128 -14.78 -3.73 -1.93
CA PRO A 128 -15.49 -4.94 -2.32
C PRO A 128 -14.60 -5.72 -3.28
N ALA A 129 -14.53 -7.03 -3.09
CA ALA A 129 -13.79 -7.88 -3.99
C ALA A 129 -14.27 -7.62 -5.43
N PRO A 130 -13.36 -7.57 -6.41
CA PRO A 130 -13.77 -7.41 -7.80
C PRO A 130 -14.75 -8.54 -8.13
N ARG A 131 -15.91 -8.19 -8.69
CA ARG A 131 -16.88 -9.18 -9.14
C ARG A 131 -16.19 -10.09 -10.14
N LYS A 132 -16.03 -11.37 -9.78
CA LYS A 132 -15.53 -12.38 -10.73
C LYS A 132 -16.54 -12.43 -11.88
N GLN A 133 -16.08 -12.08 -13.09
CA GLN A 133 -16.90 -12.18 -14.28
C GLN A 133 -17.09 -13.67 -14.60
N VAL A 134 -18.29 -14.18 -14.36
CA VAL A 134 -18.60 -15.61 -14.58
C VAL A 134 -18.69 -15.94 -16.08
N LEU A 135 -19.15 -15.00 -16.91
CA LEU A 135 -19.25 -15.17 -18.36
C LEU A 135 -18.26 -14.23 -19.07
N PRO A 136 -17.38 -14.75 -19.96
CA PRO A 136 -16.48 -13.94 -20.78
C PRO A 136 -17.22 -12.95 -21.69
N THR A 137 -16.54 -11.87 -22.11
CA THR A 137 -17.11 -10.76 -22.87
C THR A 137 -17.83 -11.16 -24.17
N GLY A 138 -17.41 -12.24 -24.82
CA GLY A 138 -17.99 -12.75 -26.08
C GLY A 138 -18.95 -13.93 -25.92
N HIS A 139 -19.32 -14.31 -24.70
CA HIS A 139 -20.21 -15.46 -24.49
C HIS A 139 -21.63 -15.15 -25.01
N PRO A 140 -22.27 -16.03 -25.82
CA PRO A 140 -23.57 -15.74 -26.44
C PRO A 140 -24.67 -15.47 -25.40
N LEU A 141 -24.60 -16.14 -24.24
CA LEU A 141 -25.56 -15.98 -23.14
C LEU A 141 -25.27 -14.79 -22.20
N ARG A 142 -24.24 -13.98 -22.48
CA ARG A 142 -23.88 -12.83 -21.62
C ARG A 142 -24.97 -11.76 -21.61
N ILE A 143 -25.55 -11.48 -22.78
CA ILE A 143 -26.62 -10.46 -22.94
C ILE A 143 -27.88 -10.91 -22.18
N TYR A 144 -28.15 -12.22 -22.20
CA TYR A 144 -29.31 -12.83 -21.57
C TYR A 144 -29.10 -13.18 -20.09
N LYS A 145 -27.95 -12.85 -19.50
CA LYS A 145 -27.65 -13.10 -18.09
C LYS A 145 -28.75 -12.62 -17.11
N PRO A 146 -29.34 -11.42 -17.28
CA PRO A 146 -30.39 -10.94 -16.38
C PRO A 146 -31.71 -11.72 -16.48
N LEU A 147 -31.89 -12.55 -17.52
CA LEU A 147 -33.12 -13.31 -17.74
C LEU A 147 -33.16 -14.64 -16.97
N PHE A 148 -31.99 -15.17 -16.59
CA PHE A 148 -31.92 -16.39 -15.78
C PHE A 148 -32.63 -16.17 -14.43
N GLY A 149 -33.60 -17.04 -14.11
CA GLY A 149 -34.46 -16.95 -12.93
C GLY A 149 -35.81 -16.27 -13.15
N TYR A 150 -36.04 -15.63 -14.30
CA TYR A 150 -37.34 -15.07 -14.69
C TYR A 150 -37.96 -15.77 -15.88
N VAL A 151 -37.12 -16.14 -16.85
CA VAL A 151 -37.52 -16.72 -18.13
C VAL A 151 -37.06 -18.18 -18.17
N SER A 152 -37.83 -19.05 -18.83
CA SER A 152 -37.48 -20.47 -18.97
C SER A 152 -36.24 -20.65 -19.85
N ASP A 153 -35.45 -21.70 -19.58
CA ASP A 153 -34.24 -22.00 -20.35
C ASP A 153 -34.54 -22.23 -21.84
N GLN A 154 -35.75 -22.72 -22.17
CA GLN A 154 -36.21 -22.94 -23.54
C GLN A 154 -36.41 -21.64 -24.32
N GLU A 155 -37.02 -20.64 -23.69
CA GLU A 155 -37.23 -19.32 -24.31
C GLU A 155 -35.90 -18.59 -24.49
N ILE A 156 -35.01 -18.66 -23.49
CA ILE A 156 -33.66 -18.09 -23.59
C ILE A 156 -32.87 -18.77 -24.72
N ALA A 157 -32.96 -20.09 -24.86
CA ALA A 157 -32.31 -20.83 -25.96
C ALA A 157 -32.84 -20.39 -27.34
N LYS A 158 -34.16 -20.26 -27.49
CA LYS A 158 -34.81 -19.81 -28.74
C LYS A 158 -34.39 -18.38 -29.13
N VAL A 159 -34.40 -17.45 -28.16
CA VAL A 159 -34.06 -16.04 -28.42
C VAL A 159 -32.55 -15.88 -28.65
N ALA A 160 -31.72 -16.61 -27.91
CA ALA A 160 -30.27 -16.56 -28.08
C ALA A 160 -29.78 -17.29 -29.34
N GLY A 161 -30.57 -18.21 -29.90
CA GLY A 161 -30.15 -19.10 -30.99
C GLY A 161 -29.08 -20.09 -30.55
N VAL A 162 -29.11 -20.51 -29.28
CA VAL A 162 -28.10 -21.35 -28.63
C VAL A 162 -28.73 -22.67 -28.21
N ASP A 163 -27.92 -23.72 -28.09
CA ASP A 163 -28.37 -25.01 -27.57
C ASP A 163 -28.89 -24.91 -26.12
N LEU A 164 -29.97 -25.63 -25.83
CA LEU A 164 -30.65 -25.61 -24.54
C LEU A 164 -29.76 -26.15 -23.42
N HIS A 165 -28.93 -27.16 -23.71
CA HIS A 165 -27.99 -27.72 -22.75
C HIS A 165 -26.97 -26.68 -22.29
N LEU A 166 -26.49 -25.81 -23.19
CA LEU A 166 -25.56 -24.74 -22.84
C LEU A 166 -26.22 -23.69 -21.92
N VAL A 167 -27.50 -23.40 -22.13
CA VAL A 167 -28.28 -22.50 -21.27
C VAL A 167 -28.43 -23.08 -19.86
N GLN A 168 -28.74 -24.38 -19.76
CA GLN A 168 -28.85 -25.09 -18.47
C GLN A 168 -27.53 -25.11 -17.71
N GLU A 169 -26.42 -25.45 -18.37
CA GLU A 169 -25.09 -25.46 -17.76
C GLU A 169 -24.71 -24.07 -17.22
N VAL A 170 -24.97 -23.01 -18.01
CA VAL A 170 -24.70 -21.64 -17.58
C VAL A 170 -25.62 -21.20 -16.44
N ARG A 171 -26.90 -21.59 -16.44
CA ARG A 171 -27.83 -21.33 -15.35
C ARG A 171 -27.33 -21.94 -14.04
N GLU A 172 -26.91 -23.20 -14.09
CA GLU A 172 -26.38 -23.94 -12.94
C GLU A 172 -25.06 -23.36 -12.44
N ALA A 173 -24.14 -23.02 -13.36
CA ALA A 173 -22.89 -22.34 -13.03
C ALA A 173 -23.11 -20.95 -12.40
N LEU A 174 -24.21 -20.28 -12.74
CA LEU A 174 -24.62 -19.00 -12.15
C LEU A 174 -25.44 -19.18 -10.85
N GLY A 175 -25.87 -20.40 -10.53
CA GLY A 175 -26.62 -20.74 -9.32
C GLY A 175 -28.10 -20.35 -9.34
N PHE A 176 -28.73 -20.26 -10.52
CA PHE A 176 -30.16 -19.96 -10.64
C PHE A 176 -31.01 -21.24 -10.70
N GLU A 177 -32.19 -21.23 -10.08
CA GLU A 177 -33.15 -22.33 -10.16
C GLU A 177 -33.88 -22.36 -11.52
N PRO A 178 -34.28 -23.56 -12.02
CA PRO A 178 -35.00 -23.66 -13.28
C PRO A 178 -36.42 -23.10 -13.14
N VAL A 179 -36.80 -22.26 -14.10
CA VAL A 179 -38.18 -21.73 -14.19
C VAL A 179 -38.96 -22.62 -15.15
N SER A 180 -40.15 -23.07 -14.71
CA SER A 180 -41.05 -23.84 -15.56
C SER A 180 -41.44 -23.04 -16.80
N PRO A 181 -41.41 -23.64 -18.00
CA PRO A 181 -41.87 -22.96 -19.20
C PRO A 181 -43.34 -22.55 -19.03
N LEU A 182 -43.67 -21.35 -19.48
CA LEU A 182 -45.07 -20.96 -19.63
C LEU A 182 -45.64 -21.89 -20.69
N ILE A 183 -46.53 -22.79 -20.27
CA ILE A 183 -47.34 -23.57 -21.20
C ILE A 183 -48.25 -22.54 -21.85
N GLU A 184 -47.88 -22.10 -23.06
CA GLU A 184 -48.82 -21.47 -23.96
C GLU A 184 -49.87 -22.55 -24.27
N GLU A 185 -50.91 -22.63 -23.43
CA GLU A 185 -52.17 -23.23 -23.84
C GLU A 185 -52.58 -22.46 -25.09
N ALA A 186 -52.33 -23.09 -26.24
CA ALA A 186 -52.78 -22.62 -27.53
C ALA A 186 -54.29 -22.45 -27.43
N THR A 187 -54.72 -21.24 -27.11
CA THR A 187 -56.07 -20.79 -27.32
C THR A 187 -56.22 -20.74 -28.84
N SER A 188 -56.55 -21.90 -29.41
CA SER A 188 -57.15 -22.01 -30.73
C SER A 188 -58.43 -21.20 -30.69
N ILE A 189 -58.33 -19.91 -30.99
CA ILE A 189 -59.48 -19.08 -31.30
C ILE A 189 -60.13 -19.77 -32.51
N PRO A 190 -61.33 -20.36 -32.39
CA PRO A 190 -61.95 -21.03 -33.52
C PRO A 190 -62.28 -19.97 -34.55
N THR A 191 -61.69 -20.10 -35.73
CA THR A 191 -62.02 -19.31 -36.92
C THR A 191 -63.50 -19.54 -37.24
N ALA A 192 -64.32 -18.49 -37.13
CA ALA A 192 -65.71 -18.53 -37.59
C ALA A 192 -65.73 -18.37 -39.12
N ASP A 193 -66.40 -19.32 -39.78
CA ASP A 193 -66.70 -19.36 -41.23
C ASP A 193 -67.49 -18.12 -41.71
#